data_AF-A0A0S7X3Q1-F1
#
_entry.id   AF-A0A0S7X3Q1-F1
#
_cell.length_a   1.000
_cell.length_b   1.000
_cell.length_c   1.000
_cell.angle_alpha   90.00
_cell.angle_beta   90.00
_cell.angle_gamma   90.00
#
_symmetry.space_group_name_H-M   'P 1'
#
loop_
_entity.id
_entity.type
_entity.pdbx_description
1 polymer ?
#
loop_
_entity_poly.entity_id
_entity_poly.type
_entity_poly.pdbx_seq_one_letter_code
_entity_poly.pdbx_strand_id
1 'polypeptide(L)'
;MTDLLSEVHTNDKCRVLIVDDDEDFAQSLADILQSHGYPCAVAPAAEDACSVDEHFDAQVALVDVCLGTEDGLDLVAELRQTKPDTLCVLMSAYAELESAMRAVREGAHAYLRKPIDGDDLLATLESCFETVQLRQEKAEAEKALESANAQLERKNKRLAELREAAERFVDDVSHEFRSPLAVIKEFASILADGLAGPVTDEQAKYLGIVANAVEDLTDMVNDLLDSSRIESSLRRVDRRRCQITEIIRSVRPMLMKRAAGKNITIVEDIVGRLSDVFADGEKVGRVLINLVVNAVKFSPENSQVTVWARKGRYGRTEVGVTDQGRGLSKEELKVIFDRFRRIDNATGMNTRGFGLGLHITKELVWLNLGTVHVESTLGEGSTFSFTLPGYDRRVILDSYFGLLNEFHEPTVVSALAVVPQNAECSLADIHGFLISECRPMDLVLDDEKGDGLVLLGWTDTPEDWARRIRAARETSLKNAPLLQLPEMRMMTIGTWTCPEQSQEAVETLLEALSGRMEVAQESACD
;
A
#
# COMPACT_ATOMS: atom_id res chain seq x y z
N MET A 1 2.85 -3.57 -47.26
CA MET A 1 1.63 -2.75 -47.11
C MET A 1 0.55 -3.27 -48.06
N THR A 2 0.26 -4.57 -47.94
CA THR A 2 -0.88 -5.28 -48.54
C THR A 2 -0.81 -6.73 -48.03
N ASP A 3 -1.97 -7.28 -47.66
CA ASP A 3 -2.28 -8.70 -47.42
C ASP A 3 -1.67 -9.42 -46.22
N LEU A 4 -2.20 -9.14 -45.02
CA LEU A 4 -2.09 -10.06 -43.86
C LEU A 4 -3.16 -9.80 -42.77
N LEU A 5 -4.40 -9.45 -43.15
CA LEU A 5 -5.53 -9.26 -42.21
C LEU A 5 -6.86 -9.77 -42.80
N SER A 6 -6.91 -10.98 -43.32
CA SER A 6 -8.19 -11.56 -43.79
C SER A 6 -8.24 -13.07 -43.68
N GLU A 7 -7.85 -13.63 -42.53
CA GLU A 7 -8.10 -15.06 -42.26
C GLU A 7 -7.97 -15.36 -40.75
N VAL A 8 -8.93 -14.87 -39.95
CA VAL A 8 -9.24 -15.45 -38.64
C VAL A 8 -10.76 -15.40 -38.42
N HIS A 9 -11.32 -16.53 -37.99
CA HIS A 9 -12.70 -16.82 -37.58
C HIS A 9 -13.70 -17.25 -38.67
N THR A 10 -13.50 -18.47 -39.17
CA THR A 10 -14.63 -19.28 -39.67
C THR A 10 -15.52 -19.72 -38.50
N ASN A 11 -16.73 -19.14 -38.46
CA ASN A 11 -17.97 -19.68 -37.87
C ASN A 11 -18.30 -19.45 -36.38
N ASP A 12 -18.30 -18.19 -35.92
CA ASP A 12 -18.97 -17.80 -34.65
C ASP A 12 -19.79 -16.51 -34.81
N LYS A 13 -20.50 -16.38 -35.93
CA LYS A 13 -21.47 -15.28 -36.12
C LYS A 13 -22.73 -15.59 -35.32
N CYS A 14 -23.27 -14.57 -34.66
CA CYS A 14 -24.51 -14.66 -33.90
C CYS A 14 -25.65 -15.26 -34.75
N ARG A 15 -26.37 -16.18 -34.14
CA ARG A 15 -27.46 -16.97 -34.72
C ARG A 15 -28.77 -16.24 -34.52
N VAL A 16 -29.56 -16.15 -35.60
CA VAL A 16 -30.81 -15.39 -35.65
C VAL A 16 -31.99 -16.34 -35.84
N LEU A 17 -32.94 -16.34 -34.92
CA LEU A 17 -34.23 -17.01 -35.08
C LEU A 17 -35.20 -16.04 -35.75
N ILE A 18 -35.93 -16.48 -36.76
CA ILE A 18 -36.97 -15.70 -37.43
C ILE A 18 -38.31 -16.40 -37.18
N VAL A 19 -39.26 -15.69 -36.59
CA VAL A 19 -40.60 -16.19 -36.29
C VAL A 19 -41.62 -15.34 -37.03
N ASP A 20 -42.25 -15.91 -38.07
CA ASP A 20 -43.19 -15.20 -38.96
C ASP A 20 -44.10 -16.24 -39.66
N ASP A 21 -45.41 -15.97 -39.73
CA ASP A 21 -46.37 -16.88 -40.36
C ASP A 21 -46.42 -16.76 -41.90
N ASP A 22 -45.82 -15.71 -42.46
CA ASP A 22 -45.58 -15.56 -43.88
C ASP A 22 -44.25 -16.24 -44.28
N GLU A 23 -44.35 -17.50 -44.73
CA GLU A 23 -43.19 -18.32 -45.14
C GLU A 23 -42.33 -17.65 -46.23
N ASP A 24 -42.97 -16.97 -47.20
CA ASP A 24 -42.25 -16.30 -48.30
C ASP A 24 -41.44 -15.11 -47.77
N PHE A 25 -42.03 -14.33 -46.85
CA PHE A 25 -41.35 -13.22 -46.19
C PHE A 25 -40.22 -13.69 -45.26
N ALA A 26 -40.49 -14.70 -44.42
CA ALA A 26 -39.52 -15.29 -43.51
C ALA A 26 -38.30 -15.85 -44.26
N GLN A 27 -38.54 -16.57 -45.36
CA GLN A 27 -37.48 -17.12 -46.20
C GLN A 27 -36.68 -16.01 -46.89
N SER A 28 -37.34 -14.94 -47.36
CA SER A 28 -36.64 -13.77 -47.93
C SER A 28 -35.72 -13.10 -46.91
N LEU A 29 -36.14 -12.96 -45.65
CA LEU A 29 -35.28 -12.43 -44.58
C LEU A 29 -34.12 -13.38 -44.28
N ALA A 30 -34.38 -14.69 -44.20
CA ALA A 30 -33.34 -15.69 -44.00
C ALA A 30 -32.27 -15.64 -45.10
N ASP A 31 -32.68 -15.51 -46.37
CA ASP A 31 -31.76 -15.42 -47.51
C ASP A 31 -30.88 -14.17 -47.43
N ILE A 32 -31.46 -13.02 -47.05
CA ILE A 32 -30.70 -11.77 -46.84
C ILE A 32 -29.66 -11.96 -45.74
N LEU A 33 -30.06 -12.48 -44.58
CA LEU A 33 -29.16 -12.65 -43.44
C LEU A 33 -28.07 -13.71 -43.69
N GLN A 34 -28.42 -14.81 -44.35
CA GLN A 34 -27.47 -15.85 -44.75
C GLN A 34 -26.46 -15.33 -45.79
N SER A 35 -26.88 -14.46 -46.72
CA SER A 35 -25.96 -13.83 -47.67
C SER A 35 -24.92 -12.91 -46.99
N HIS A 36 -25.27 -12.36 -45.82
CA HIS A 36 -24.37 -11.61 -44.94
C HIS A 36 -23.63 -12.51 -43.94
N GLY A 37 -23.85 -13.82 -44.00
CA GLY A 37 -23.16 -14.85 -43.22
C GLY A 37 -23.72 -15.10 -41.82
N TYR A 38 -24.92 -14.61 -41.50
CA TYR A 38 -25.58 -14.92 -40.23
C TYR A 38 -26.32 -16.26 -40.32
N PRO A 39 -26.03 -17.24 -39.44
CA PRO A 39 -26.82 -18.46 -39.37
C PRO A 39 -28.25 -18.11 -38.97
N CYS A 40 -29.24 -18.63 -39.70
CA CYS A 40 -30.64 -18.35 -39.44
C CYS A 40 -31.45 -19.64 -39.32
N ALA A 41 -32.43 -19.65 -38.42
CA ALA A 41 -33.49 -20.65 -38.35
C ALA A 41 -34.84 -19.95 -38.47
N VAL A 42 -35.80 -20.60 -39.12
CA VAL A 42 -37.15 -20.05 -39.34
C VAL A 42 -38.17 -20.92 -38.61
N ALA A 43 -39.10 -20.29 -37.92
CA ALA A 43 -40.24 -20.90 -37.26
C ALA A 43 -41.54 -20.25 -37.78
N PRO A 44 -42.48 -21.01 -38.38
CA PRO A 44 -43.68 -20.46 -38.98
C PRO A 44 -44.80 -20.12 -37.95
N ALA A 45 -44.64 -20.55 -36.69
CA ALA A 45 -45.60 -20.30 -35.61
C ALA A 45 -44.88 -20.13 -34.26
N ALA A 46 -45.55 -19.56 -33.25
CA ALA A 46 -44.94 -19.36 -31.94
C ALA A 46 -44.66 -20.68 -31.23
N GLU A 47 -45.54 -21.68 -31.37
CA GLU A 47 -45.35 -23.04 -30.84
C GLU A 47 -44.06 -23.71 -31.36
N ASP A 48 -43.68 -23.42 -32.61
CA ASP A 48 -42.49 -23.98 -33.24
C ASP A 48 -41.20 -23.28 -32.77
N ALA A 49 -41.29 -22.00 -32.41
CA ALA A 49 -40.13 -21.16 -32.09
C ALA A 49 -39.28 -21.74 -30.95
N CYS A 50 -39.91 -22.19 -29.85
CA CYS A 50 -39.17 -22.80 -28.74
C CYS A 50 -38.50 -24.12 -29.15
N SER A 51 -39.19 -24.95 -29.94
CA SER A 51 -38.66 -26.26 -30.37
C SER A 51 -37.47 -26.13 -31.33
N VAL A 52 -37.54 -25.15 -32.25
CA VAL A 52 -36.47 -24.81 -33.18
C VAL A 52 -35.27 -24.24 -32.41
N ASP A 53 -35.53 -23.39 -31.44
CA ASP A 53 -34.49 -22.70 -30.70
C ASP A 53 -33.79 -23.57 -29.64
N GLU A 54 -34.42 -24.64 -29.14
CA GLU A 54 -33.77 -25.60 -28.23
C GLU A 54 -32.45 -26.15 -28.77
N HIS A 55 -32.36 -26.36 -30.08
CA HIS A 55 -31.19 -26.92 -30.75
C HIS A 55 -30.35 -25.87 -31.47
N PHE A 56 -30.96 -24.74 -31.85
CA PHE A 56 -30.31 -23.69 -32.61
C PHE A 56 -29.61 -22.66 -31.71
N ASP A 57 -30.11 -22.43 -30.49
CA ASP A 57 -29.52 -21.54 -29.49
C ASP A 57 -29.27 -20.12 -30.02
N ALA A 58 -30.34 -19.47 -30.49
CA ALA A 58 -30.30 -18.14 -31.06
C ALA A 58 -29.93 -17.08 -30.02
N GLN A 59 -29.03 -16.19 -30.42
CA GLN A 59 -28.69 -15.00 -29.63
C GLN A 59 -29.65 -13.84 -29.91
N VAL A 60 -30.29 -13.82 -31.09
CA VAL A 60 -31.29 -12.82 -31.47
C VAL A 60 -32.51 -13.50 -32.09
N ALA A 61 -33.71 -13.08 -31.72
CA ALA A 61 -34.96 -13.55 -32.30
C ALA A 61 -35.72 -12.38 -32.96
N LEU A 62 -35.93 -12.45 -34.26
CA LEU A 62 -36.84 -11.59 -35.01
C LEU A 62 -38.25 -12.19 -34.91
N VAL A 63 -39.19 -11.50 -34.26
CA VAL A 63 -40.52 -12.03 -33.96
C VAL A 63 -41.59 -11.15 -34.58
N ASP A 64 -42.41 -11.66 -35.47
CA ASP A 64 -43.57 -10.91 -35.97
C ASP A 64 -44.63 -10.73 -34.88
N VAL A 65 -45.28 -9.56 -34.86
CA VAL A 65 -46.33 -9.26 -33.89
C VAL A 65 -47.59 -10.10 -34.15
N CYS A 66 -47.91 -10.40 -35.41
CA CYS A 66 -49.10 -11.18 -35.78
C CYS A 66 -48.69 -12.56 -36.28
N LEU A 67 -48.78 -13.60 -35.45
CA LEU A 67 -48.44 -14.98 -35.82
C LEU A 67 -49.72 -15.81 -36.00
N GLY A 68 -50.49 -15.50 -37.04
CA GLY A 68 -51.78 -16.16 -37.30
C GLY A 68 -52.80 -15.96 -36.18
N THR A 69 -52.96 -16.97 -35.31
CA THR A 69 -53.87 -16.94 -34.15
C THR A 69 -53.20 -16.51 -32.84
N GLU A 70 -51.88 -16.33 -32.84
CA GLU A 70 -51.06 -16.02 -31.66
C GLU A 70 -50.47 -14.60 -31.72
N ASP A 71 -50.22 -13.99 -30.56
CA ASP A 71 -49.61 -12.66 -30.44
C ASP A 71 -48.10 -12.81 -30.19
N GLY A 72 -47.27 -12.24 -31.06
CA GLY A 72 -45.81 -12.29 -30.94
C GLY A 72 -45.27 -11.63 -29.67
N LEU A 73 -46.03 -10.73 -29.04
CA LEU A 73 -45.68 -10.15 -27.74
C LEU A 73 -45.70 -11.19 -26.61
N ASP A 74 -46.64 -12.15 -26.65
CA ASP A 74 -46.72 -13.24 -25.69
C ASP A 74 -45.50 -14.17 -25.85
N LEU A 75 -45.07 -14.43 -27.09
CA LEU A 75 -43.85 -15.19 -27.38
C LEU A 75 -42.58 -14.49 -26.87
N VAL A 76 -42.47 -13.16 -27.03
CA VAL A 76 -41.33 -12.41 -26.46
C VAL A 76 -41.31 -12.51 -24.94
N ALA A 77 -42.47 -12.43 -24.29
CA ALA A 77 -42.58 -12.60 -22.84
C ALA A 77 -42.19 -14.03 -22.39
N GLU A 78 -42.52 -15.05 -23.18
CA GLU A 78 -42.15 -16.45 -22.95
C GLU A 78 -40.64 -16.69 -23.15
N LEU A 79 -40.07 -16.24 -24.28
CA LEU A 79 -38.64 -16.34 -24.57
C LEU A 79 -37.81 -15.63 -23.51
N ARG A 80 -38.26 -14.50 -22.99
CA ARG A 80 -37.57 -13.80 -21.89
C ARG A 80 -37.53 -14.60 -20.59
N GLN A 81 -38.56 -15.40 -20.31
CA GLN A 81 -38.60 -16.24 -19.10
C GLN A 81 -37.77 -17.50 -19.25
N THR A 82 -37.80 -18.11 -20.43
CA THR A 82 -37.14 -19.39 -20.70
C THR A 82 -35.69 -19.22 -21.15
N LYS A 83 -35.38 -18.15 -21.89
CA LYS A 83 -34.08 -17.79 -22.47
C LYS A 83 -33.81 -16.28 -22.37
N PRO A 84 -33.52 -15.77 -21.16
CA PRO A 84 -33.34 -14.33 -20.91
C PRO A 84 -32.16 -13.69 -21.66
N ASP A 85 -31.23 -14.50 -22.17
CA ASP A 85 -30.05 -14.04 -22.91
C ASP A 85 -30.32 -13.78 -24.40
N THR A 86 -31.44 -14.28 -24.95
CA THR A 86 -31.83 -14.06 -26.34
C THR A 86 -32.47 -12.68 -26.50
N LEU A 87 -31.91 -11.84 -27.36
CA LEU A 87 -32.45 -10.51 -27.64
C LEU A 87 -33.60 -10.61 -28.64
N CYS A 88 -34.80 -10.20 -28.24
CA CYS A 88 -35.97 -10.22 -29.12
C CYS A 88 -36.14 -8.87 -29.86
N VAL A 89 -36.31 -8.92 -31.17
CA VAL A 89 -36.61 -7.77 -32.03
C VAL A 89 -37.96 -8.01 -32.67
N LEU A 90 -38.92 -7.10 -32.43
CA LEU A 90 -40.28 -7.27 -32.95
C LEU A 90 -40.42 -6.74 -34.37
N MET A 91 -41.09 -7.47 -35.24
CA MET A 91 -41.46 -7.04 -36.59
C MET A 91 -42.96 -6.67 -36.60
N SER A 92 -43.34 -5.54 -37.19
CA SER A 92 -44.75 -5.11 -37.17
C SER A 92 -45.18 -4.40 -38.45
N ALA A 93 -46.41 -4.69 -38.91
CA ALA A 93 -47.04 -4.04 -40.05
C ALA A 93 -47.70 -2.67 -39.73
N TYR A 94 -48.07 -2.42 -38.46
CA TYR A 94 -48.75 -1.18 -38.04
C TYR A 94 -47.93 -0.43 -36.99
N ALA A 95 -47.29 0.66 -37.42
CA ALA A 95 -46.53 1.55 -36.55
C ALA A 95 -47.46 2.57 -35.85
N GLU A 96 -48.12 2.18 -34.77
CA GLU A 96 -48.64 3.13 -33.78
C GLU A 96 -47.60 3.33 -32.66
N LEU A 97 -47.36 4.58 -32.27
CA LEU A 97 -46.36 4.94 -31.25
C LEU A 97 -46.62 4.24 -29.90
N GLU A 98 -47.89 3.97 -29.57
CA GLU A 98 -48.27 3.23 -28.36
C GLU A 98 -47.83 1.76 -28.41
N SER A 99 -47.94 1.10 -29.58
CA SER A 99 -47.51 -0.29 -29.78
C SER A 99 -45.99 -0.44 -29.67
N ALA A 100 -45.22 0.53 -30.17
CA ALA A 100 -43.76 0.56 -30.00
C ALA A 100 -43.34 0.78 -28.53
N MET A 101 -44.05 1.63 -27.79
CA MET A 101 -43.80 1.82 -26.36
C MET A 101 -44.18 0.59 -25.52
N ARG A 102 -45.22 -0.14 -25.92
CA ARG A 102 -45.65 -1.39 -25.28
C ARG A 102 -44.65 -2.52 -25.54
N ALA A 103 -44.18 -2.67 -26.78
CA ALA A 103 -43.13 -3.61 -27.18
C ALA A 103 -41.84 -3.50 -26.32
N VAL A 104 -41.33 -2.28 -26.13
CA VAL A 104 -40.13 -2.05 -25.29
C VAL A 104 -40.41 -2.31 -23.81
N ARG A 105 -41.61 -1.99 -23.32
CA ARG A 105 -42.02 -2.28 -21.92
C ARG A 105 -42.17 -3.78 -21.65
N GLU A 106 -42.61 -4.54 -22.65
CA GLU A 106 -42.82 -5.98 -22.54
C GLU A 106 -41.53 -6.79 -22.72
N GLY A 107 -40.45 -6.15 -23.20
CA GLY A 107 -39.08 -6.67 -23.12
C GLY A 107 -38.39 -6.92 -24.46
N ALA A 108 -38.97 -6.45 -25.57
CA ALA A 108 -38.25 -6.42 -26.84
C ALA A 108 -37.06 -5.45 -26.76
N HIS A 109 -35.92 -5.88 -27.31
CA HIS A 109 -34.71 -5.11 -27.42
C HIS A 109 -34.84 -3.98 -28.45
N ALA A 110 -35.49 -4.27 -29.58
CA ALA A 110 -35.73 -3.33 -30.66
C ALA A 110 -37.02 -3.68 -31.43
N TYR A 111 -37.38 -2.85 -32.41
CA TYR A 111 -38.51 -3.10 -33.30
C TYR A 111 -38.16 -2.72 -34.75
N LEU A 112 -38.75 -3.42 -35.71
CA LEU A 112 -38.61 -3.26 -37.14
C LEU A 112 -39.99 -3.12 -37.79
N ARG A 113 -40.12 -2.23 -38.78
CA ARG A 113 -41.38 -1.96 -39.47
C ARG A 113 -41.45 -2.71 -40.78
N LYS A 114 -42.54 -3.43 -41.06
CA LYS A 114 -42.81 -4.05 -42.38
C LYS A 114 -43.33 -2.98 -43.37
N PRO A 115 -42.88 -2.97 -44.65
CA PRO A 115 -41.80 -3.79 -45.20
C PRO A 115 -40.45 -3.38 -44.61
N ILE A 116 -39.66 -4.37 -44.19
CA ILE A 116 -38.38 -4.14 -43.51
C ILE A 116 -37.35 -3.68 -44.53
N ASP A 117 -36.74 -2.52 -44.28
CA ASP A 117 -35.60 -2.05 -45.05
C ASP A 117 -34.34 -2.86 -44.67
N GLY A 118 -33.56 -3.26 -45.67
CA GLY A 118 -32.38 -4.10 -45.46
C GLY A 118 -31.30 -3.41 -44.61
N ASP A 119 -31.15 -2.09 -44.75
CA ASP A 119 -30.18 -1.32 -43.98
C ASP A 119 -30.64 -1.19 -42.51
N ASP A 120 -31.94 -0.97 -42.27
CA ASP A 120 -32.53 -0.91 -40.92
C ASP A 120 -32.44 -2.27 -40.19
N LEU A 121 -32.66 -3.37 -40.91
CA LEU A 121 -32.50 -4.74 -40.39
C LEU A 121 -31.06 -5.00 -39.94
N LEU A 122 -30.09 -4.71 -40.81
CA LEU A 122 -28.68 -4.95 -40.52
C LEU A 122 -28.20 -4.07 -39.36
N ALA A 123 -28.55 -2.77 -39.35
CA ALA A 123 -28.18 -1.87 -38.25
C ALA A 123 -28.74 -2.32 -36.89
N THR A 124 -29.99 -2.80 -36.88
CA THR A 124 -30.63 -3.31 -35.66
C THR A 124 -29.95 -4.59 -35.17
N LEU A 125 -29.62 -5.51 -36.08
CA LEU A 125 -28.91 -6.75 -35.74
C LEU A 125 -27.49 -6.49 -35.27
N GLU A 126 -26.75 -5.58 -35.90
CA GLU A 126 -25.41 -5.18 -35.44
C GLU A 126 -25.42 -4.67 -34.00
N SER A 127 -26.39 -3.82 -33.64
CA SER A 127 -26.56 -3.34 -32.25
C SER A 127 -26.90 -4.47 -31.27
N CYS A 128 -27.71 -5.44 -31.69
CA CYS A 128 -28.01 -6.63 -30.89
C CYS A 128 -26.75 -7.48 -30.67
N PHE A 129 -25.95 -7.70 -31.72
CA PHE A 129 -24.74 -8.53 -31.63
C PHE A 129 -23.67 -7.87 -30.77
N GLU A 130 -23.48 -6.56 -30.87
CA GLU A 130 -22.60 -5.81 -29.95
C GLU A 130 -23.06 -5.98 -28.50
N THR A 131 -24.36 -5.89 -28.24
CA THR A 131 -24.93 -6.10 -26.90
C THR A 131 -24.68 -7.52 -26.38
N VAL A 132 -24.86 -8.54 -27.22
CA VAL A 132 -24.59 -9.95 -26.87
C VAL A 132 -23.13 -10.15 -26.54
N GLN A 133 -22.22 -9.66 -27.39
CA GLN A 133 -20.79 -9.78 -27.19
C GLN A 133 -20.33 -9.08 -25.90
N LEU A 134 -20.79 -7.85 -25.66
CA LEU A 134 -20.49 -7.10 -24.44
C LEU A 134 -20.99 -7.83 -23.18
N ARG A 135 -22.16 -8.46 -23.23
CA ARG A 135 -22.67 -9.25 -22.10
C ARG A 135 -21.82 -10.49 -21.84
N GLN A 136 -21.38 -11.18 -22.88
CA GLN A 136 -20.49 -12.34 -22.76
C GLN A 136 -19.14 -11.95 -22.19
N GLU A 137 -18.48 -10.94 -22.76
CA GLU A 137 -17.19 -10.43 -22.28
C GLU A 137 -17.27 -9.98 -20.82
N LYS A 138 -18.36 -9.29 -20.45
CA LYS A 138 -18.61 -8.89 -19.05
C LYS A 138 -18.74 -10.10 -18.13
N ALA A 139 -19.54 -11.10 -18.49
CA ALA A 139 -19.74 -12.28 -17.65
C ALA A 139 -18.44 -13.09 -17.47
N GLU A 140 -17.63 -13.19 -18.53
CA GLU A 140 -16.32 -13.83 -18.46
C GLU A 140 -15.35 -13.05 -17.57
N ALA A 141 -15.30 -11.73 -17.71
CA ALA A 141 -14.47 -10.85 -16.89
C ALA A 141 -14.88 -10.91 -15.41
N GLU A 142 -16.18 -10.90 -15.10
CA GLU A 142 -16.71 -11.03 -13.73
C GLU A 142 -16.27 -12.34 -13.08
N LYS A 143 -16.39 -13.46 -13.82
CA LYS A 143 -15.96 -14.78 -13.33
C LYS A 143 -14.45 -14.88 -13.14
N ALA A 144 -13.67 -14.29 -14.05
CA ALA A 144 -12.22 -14.24 -13.93
C ALA A 144 -11.79 -13.41 -12.71
N LEU A 145 -12.43 -12.26 -12.49
CA LEU A 145 -12.19 -11.38 -11.35
C LEU A 145 -12.52 -12.07 -10.02
N GLU A 146 -13.65 -12.76 -9.93
CA GLU A 146 -14.04 -13.49 -8.73
C GLU A 146 -13.03 -14.60 -8.37
N SER A 147 -12.58 -15.36 -9.37
CA SER A 147 -11.52 -16.37 -9.20
C SER A 147 -10.20 -15.75 -8.74
N ALA A 148 -9.79 -14.61 -9.33
CA ALA A 148 -8.58 -13.90 -8.95
C ALA A 148 -8.64 -13.36 -7.52
N ASN A 149 -9.77 -12.76 -7.12
CA ASN A 149 -9.99 -12.27 -5.76
C ASN A 149 -9.94 -13.41 -4.74
N ALA A 150 -10.60 -14.54 -5.00
CA ALA A 150 -10.55 -15.71 -4.12
C ALA A 150 -9.13 -16.26 -3.97
N GLN A 151 -8.32 -16.25 -5.04
CA GLN A 151 -6.91 -16.64 -4.96
C GLN A 151 -6.08 -15.64 -4.14
N LEU A 152 -6.33 -14.34 -4.32
CA LEU A 152 -5.64 -13.28 -3.60
C LEU A 152 -5.93 -13.35 -2.11
N GLU A 153 -7.19 -13.54 -1.70
CA GLU A 153 -7.57 -13.72 -0.30
C GLU A 153 -6.87 -14.93 0.33
N ARG A 154 -6.81 -16.07 -0.38
CA ARG A 154 -6.09 -17.26 0.08
C ARG A 154 -4.59 -16.97 0.27
N LYS A 155 -3.96 -16.27 -0.68
CA LYS A 155 -2.55 -15.88 -0.58
C LYS A 155 -2.31 -14.93 0.59
N ASN A 156 -3.16 -13.92 0.76
CA ASN A 156 -3.06 -12.95 1.85
C ASN A 156 -3.22 -13.62 3.22
N LYS A 157 -4.20 -14.52 3.38
CA LYS A 157 -4.36 -15.30 4.60
C LYS A 157 -3.13 -16.16 4.87
N ARG A 158 -2.60 -16.84 3.85
CA ARG A 158 -1.41 -17.68 4.00
C ARG A 158 -0.17 -16.88 4.39
N LEU A 159 0.00 -15.68 3.81
CA LEU A 159 1.07 -14.76 4.16
C LEU A 159 0.94 -14.29 5.62
N ALA A 160 -0.27 -13.97 6.08
CA ALA A 160 -0.51 -13.59 7.47
C ALA A 160 -0.16 -14.73 8.44
N GLU A 161 -0.58 -15.96 8.15
CA GLU A 161 -0.24 -17.15 8.95
C GLU A 161 1.28 -17.40 9.00
N LEU A 162 1.97 -17.33 7.86
CA LEU A 162 3.42 -17.52 7.79
C LEU A 162 4.16 -16.43 8.56
N ARG A 163 3.68 -15.20 8.48
CA ARG A 163 4.25 -14.06 9.22
C ARG A 163 4.11 -14.26 10.72
N GLU A 164 2.92 -14.62 11.19
CA GLU A 164 2.67 -14.86 12.61
C GLU A 164 3.51 -16.04 13.12
N ALA A 165 3.66 -17.11 12.33
CA ALA A 165 4.51 -18.24 12.67
C ALA A 165 6.00 -17.84 12.76
N ALA A 166 6.48 -16.98 11.85
CA ALA A 166 7.85 -16.48 11.88
C ALA A 166 8.11 -15.58 13.09
N GLU A 167 7.18 -14.68 13.42
CA GLU A 167 7.27 -13.81 14.61
C GLU A 167 7.33 -14.65 15.90
N ARG A 168 6.42 -15.63 16.07
CA ARG A 168 6.45 -16.55 17.22
C ARG A 168 7.74 -17.37 17.30
N PHE A 169 8.21 -17.89 16.16
CA PHE A 169 9.45 -18.67 16.11
C PHE A 169 10.65 -17.86 16.60
N VAL A 170 10.76 -16.58 16.20
CA VAL A 170 11.85 -15.71 16.63
C VAL A 170 11.79 -15.44 18.14
N ASP A 171 10.60 -15.19 18.68
CA ASP A 171 10.42 -14.98 20.13
C ASP A 171 10.79 -16.24 20.95
N ASP A 172 10.30 -17.42 20.53
CA ASP A 172 10.55 -18.69 21.20
C ASP A 172 12.04 -19.03 21.20
N VAL A 173 12.69 -18.97 20.04
CA VAL A 173 14.13 -19.25 19.88
C VAL A 173 14.97 -18.32 20.75
N SER A 174 14.59 -17.05 20.87
CA SER A 174 15.34 -16.09 21.66
C SER A 174 15.22 -16.32 23.16
N HIS A 175 14.04 -16.72 23.63
CA HIS A 175 13.87 -17.17 25.01
C HIS A 175 14.66 -18.44 25.30
N GLU A 176 14.61 -19.42 24.38
CA GLU A 176 15.35 -20.67 24.50
C GLU A 176 16.87 -20.49 24.46
N PHE A 177 17.40 -19.47 23.76
CA PHE A 177 18.82 -19.14 23.81
C PHE A 177 19.22 -18.32 25.03
N ARG A 178 18.38 -17.40 25.51
CA ARG A 178 18.73 -16.52 26.64
C ARG A 178 18.92 -17.30 27.95
N SER A 179 18.07 -18.30 28.22
CA SER A 179 18.18 -19.15 29.42
C SER A 179 19.53 -19.87 29.56
N PRO A 180 19.98 -20.69 28.59
CA PRO A 180 21.26 -21.39 28.69
C PRO A 180 22.44 -20.41 28.71
N LEU A 181 22.38 -19.30 27.97
CA LEU A 181 23.42 -18.27 28.01
C LEU A 181 23.53 -17.62 29.40
N ALA A 182 22.41 -17.30 30.04
CA ALA A 182 22.41 -16.77 31.40
C ALA A 182 23.07 -17.73 32.39
N VAL A 183 22.76 -19.03 32.28
CA VAL A 183 23.37 -20.07 33.12
C VAL A 183 24.88 -20.16 32.90
N ILE A 184 25.34 -20.19 31.63
CA ILE A 184 26.78 -20.26 31.32
C ILE A 184 27.50 -19.00 31.86
N LYS A 185 26.89 -17.81 31.72
CA LYS A 185 27.44 -16.56 32.24
C LYS A 185 27.61 -16.63 33.75
N GLU A 186 26.56 -17.06 34.45
CA GLU A 186 26.55 -17.07 35.92
C GLU A 186 27.58 -18.05 36.49
N PHE A 187 27.68 -19.26 35.93
CA PHE A 187 28.72 -20.22 36.34
C PHE A 187 30.13 -19.76 35.96
N ALA A 188 30.32 -19.12 34.80
CA ALA A 188 31.60 -18.54 34.42
C ALA A 188 32.03 -17.41 35.39
N SER A 189 31.09 -16.56 35.81
CA SER A 189 31.33 -15.52 36.82
C SER A 189 31.63 -16.09 38.20
N ILE A 190 30.86 -17.08 38.68
CA ILE A 190 31.12 -17.77 39.96
C ILE A 190 32.53 -18.37 40.00
N LEU A 191 32.95 -18.99 38.89
CA LEU A 191 34.30 -19.52 38.74
C LEU A 191 35.34 -18.40 38.71
N ALA A 192 35.10 -17.32 37.96
CA ALA A 192 36.05 -16.21 37.83
C ALA A 192 36.29 -15.46 39.15
N ASP A 193 35.25 -15.31 39.96
CA ASP A 193 35.29 -14.63 41.27
C ASP A 193 35.92 -15.49 42.37
N GLY A 194 36.27 -16.75 42.07
CA GLY A 194 36.87 -17.69 43.01
C GLY A 194 35.92 -18.22 44.09
N LEU A 195 34.61 -18.01 43.94
CA LEU A 195 33.58 -18.45 44.89
C LEU A 195 33.46 -19.98 44.98
N ALA A 196 33.83 -20.70 43.91
CA ALA A 196 33.88 -22.15 43.87
C ALA A 196 35.28 -22.74 44.17
N GLY A 197 36.28 -21.89 44.47
CA GLY A 197 37.67 -22.28 44.74
C GLY A 197 38.69 -21.34 44.11
N PRO A 198 39.98 -21.43 44.50
CA PRO A 198 41.03 -20.59 43.93
C PRO A 198 41.25 -20.87 42.45
N VAL A 199 41.42 -19.79 41.68
CA VAL A 199 41.54 -19.78 40.22
C VAL A 199 42.95 -19.30 39.88
N THR A 200 43.63 -19.94 38.94
CA THR A 200 44.91 -19.43 38.45
C THR A 200 44.70 -18.24 37.51
N ASP A 201 45.73 -17.39 37.34
CA ASP A 201 45.67 -16.25 36.41
C ASP A 201 45.31 -16.67 34.98
N GLU A 202 45.79 -17.85 34.55
CA GLU A 202 45.49 -18.39 33.22
C GLU A 202 44.03 -18.86 33.10
N GLN A 203 43.48 -19.47 34.16
CA GLN A 203 42.06 -19.86 34.22
C GLN A 203 41.15 -18.63 34.26
N ALA A 204 41.51 -17.59 35.03
CA ALA A 204 40.77 -16.34 35.08
C ALA A 204 40.70 -15.67 33.69
N LYS A 205 41.81 -15.72 32.93
CA LYS A 205 41.84 -15.25 31.53
C LYS A 205 40.87 -16.03 30.63
N TYR A 206 40.84 -17.37 30.70
CA TYR A 206 39.91 -18.17 29.91
C TYR A 206 38.44 -17.95 30.31
N LEU A 207 38.15 -17.83 31.60
CA LEU A 207 36.80 -17.52 32.11
C LEU A 207 36.35 -16.13 31.64
N GLY A 208 37.25 -15.15 31.60
CA GLY A 208 37.00 -13.85 30.99
C GLY A 208 36.65 -13.95 29.50
N ILE A 209 37.30 -14.84 28.73
CA ILE A 209 36.96 -15.09 27.32
C ILE A 209 35.56 -15.71 27.20
N VAL A 210 35.23 -16.70 28.03
CA VAL A 210 33.90 -17.34 28.03
C VAL A 210 32.81 -16.34 28.41
N ALA A 211 32.99 -15.57 29.48
CA ALA A 211 32.02 -14.57 29.92
C ALA A 211 31.76 -13.52 28.82
N ASN A 212 32.82 -13.04 28.16
CA ASN A 212 32.70 -12.15 27.01
C ASN A 212 31.93 -12.79 25.84
N ALA A 213 32.24 -14.04 25.48
CA ALA A 213 31.56 -14.72 24.37
C ALA A 213 30.06 -14.95 24.64
N VAL A 214 29.69 -15.22 25.89
CA VAL A 214 28.28 -15.38 26.30
C VAL A 214 27.54 -14.05 26.31
N GLU A 215 28.19 -12.98 26.76
CA GLU A 215 27.66 -11.62 26.68
C GLU A 215 27.44 -11.21 25.21
N ASP A 216 28.36 -11.58 24.32
CA ASP A 216 28.24 -11.34 22.87
C ASP A 216 27.06 -12.06 22.26
N LEU A 217 26.86 -13.32 22.61
CA LEU A 217 25.71 -14.11 22.18
C LEU A 217 24.40 -13.54 22.74
N THR A 218 24.42 -13.03 23.96
CA THR A 218 23.25 -12.41 24.59
C THR A 218 22.87 -11.11 23.89
N ASP A 219 23.84 -10.24 23.63
CA ASP A 219 23.64 -9.00 22.87
C ASP A 219 23.19 -9.29 21.44
N MET A 220 23.76 -10.32 20.82
CA MET A 220 23.36 -10.81 19.51
C MET A 220 21.88 -11.21 19.49
N VAL A 221 21.46 -12.11 20.39
CA VAL A 221 20.04 -12.52 20.50
C VAL A 221 19.11 -11.31 20.77
N ASN A 222 19.56 -10.36 21.59
CA ASN A 222 18.80 -9.14 21.85
C ASN A 222 18.69 -8.25 20.60
N ASP A 223 19.77 -8.05 19.83
CA ASP A 223 19.77 -7.27 18.58
C ASP A 223 18.83 -7.90 17.52
N LEU A 224 18.75 -9.24 17.46
CA LEU A 224 17.85 -9.96 16.54
C LEU A 224 16.38 -9.79 16.95
N LEU A 225 16.09 -9.92 18.24
CA LEU A 225 14.76 -9.63 18.79
C LEU A 225 14.37 -8.17 18.60
N ASP A 226 15.30 -7.25 18.85
CA ASP A 226 15.10 -5.84 18.64
C ASP A 226 14.82 -5.58 17.17
N SER A 227 15.50 -6.24 16.22
CA SER A 227 15.17 -6.15 14.79
C SER A 227 13.75 -6.63 14.48
N SER A 228 13.29 -7.75 15.05
CA SER A 228 11.94 -8.28 14.83
C SER A 228 10.85 -7.39 15.45
N ARG A 229 11.07 -6.92 16.68
CA ARG A 229 10.20 -5.93 17.35
C ARG A 229 10.23 -4.59 16.63
N ILE A 230 11.38 -4.19 16.11
CA ILE A 230 11.53 -2.98 15.30
C ILE A 230 10.71 -3.13 14.03
N GLU A 231 10.80 -4.23 13.27
CA GLU A 231 9.93 -4.52 12.11
C GLU A 231 8.43 -4.48 12.44
N SER A 232 8.02 -4.89 13.65
CA SER A 232 6.64 -4.71 14.11
C SER A 232 6.29 -3.24 14.45
N SER A 233 7.22 -2.49 15.06
CA SER A 233 7.05 -1.09 15.46
C SER A 233 7.29 -0.06 14.34
N LEU A 234 7.96 -0.48 13.26
CA LEU A 234 8.14 0.28 12.02
C LEU A 234 6.81 0.51 11.32
N ARG A 235 5.77 -0.28 11.65
CA ARG A 235 4.42 -0.14 11.07
C ARG A 235 3.73 1.17 11.47
N ARG A 236 4.08 1.76 12.61
CA ARG A 236 3.46 2.99 13.13
C ARG A 236 4.51 4.07 13.29
N VAL A 237 4.39 5.17 12.56
CA VAL A 237 5.30 6.33 12.66
C VAL A 237 4.50 7.53 13.15
N ASP A 238 4.88 8.07 14.31
CA ASP A 238 4.21 9.23 14.91
C ASP A 238 5.10 10.47 14.78
N ARG A 239 5.06 11.10 13.60
CA ARG A 239 5.86 12.29 13.32
C ARG A 239 5.16 13.51 13.90
N ARG A 240 5.85 14.25 14.76
CA ARG A 240 5.35 15.49 15.35
C ARG A 240 6.43 16.56 15.38
N ARG A 241 6.01 17.77 15.72
CA ARG A 241 6.93 18.84 16.12
C ARG A 241 7.76 18.40 17.32
N CYS A 242 9.08 18.35 17.18
CA CYS A 242 9.98 18.01 18.27
C CYS A 242 11.30 18.77 18.19
N GLN A 243 12.02 18.84 19.32
CA GLN A 243 13.34 19.45 19.40
C GLN A 243 14.43 18.40 19.48
N ILE A 244 15.41 18.47 18.56
CA ILE A 244 16.53 17.53 18.53
C ILE A 244 17.35 17.56 19.83
N THR A 245 17.44 18.73 20.48
CA THR A 245 18.12 18.91 21.76
C THR A 245 17.45 18.12 22.89
N GLU A 246 16.12 17.98 22.87
CA GLU A 246 15.37 17.19 23.84
C GLU A 246 15.57 15.70 23.61
N ILE A 247 15.59 15.27 22.35
CA ILE A 247 15.85 13.88 21.97
C ILE A 247 17.27 13.47 22.38
N ILE A 248 18.29 14.29 22.09
CA ILE A 248 19.67 14.03 22.53
C ILE A 248 19.74 13.94 24.07
N ARG A 249 19.06 14.85 24.77
CA ARG A 249 19.02 14.86 26.24
C ARG A 249 18.35 13.61 26.82
N SER A 250 17.31 13.07 26.18
CA SER A 250 16.59 11.90 26.67
C SER A 250 17.43 10.61 26.56
N VAL A 251 18.24 10.47 25.51
CA VAL A 251 19.11 9.29 25.31
C VAL A 251 20.45 9.40 26.07
N ARG A 252 20.88 10.61 26.43
CA ARG A 252 22.18 10.89 27.08
C ARG A 252 22.52 9.95 28.25
N PRO A 253 21.64 9.68 29.24
CA PRO A 253 22.01 8.84 30.39
C PRO A 253 22.45 7.43 29.98
N MET A 254 21.78 6.86 28.98
CA MET A 254 22.09 5.54 28.43
C MET A 254 23.43 5.56 27.68
N LEU A 255 23.68 6.60 26.89
CA LEU A 255 24.93 6.75 26.13
C LEU A 255 26.15 6.89 27.05
N MET A 256 26.05 7.73 28.09
CA MET A 256 27.12 7.93 29.07
C MET A 256 27.47 6.63 29.80
N LYS A 257 26.46 5.83 30.17
CA LYS A 257 26.67 4.52 30.80
C LYS A 257 27.45 3.55 29.90
N ARG A 258 27.15 3.54 28.59
CA ARG A 258 27.87 2.69 27.62
C ARG A 258 29.29 3.17 27.35
N ALA A 259 29.51 4.48 27.28
CA ALA A 259 30.84 5.05 27.04
C ALA A 259 31.79 4.88 28.25
N ALA A 260 31.25 4.88 29.47
CA ALA A 260 32.03 4.67 30.69
C ALA A 260 32.83 3.35 30.69
N GLY A 261 32.32 2.29 30.06
CA GLY A 261 33.00 0.99 29.99
C GLY A 261 34.34 1.00 29.25
N LYS A 262 34.55 1.96 28.32
CA LYS A 262 35.82 2.16 27.59
C LYS A 262 36.50 3.50 27.92
N ASN A 263 36.01 4.20 28.94
CA ASN A 263 36.44 5.54 29.30
C ASN A 263 36.41 6.54 28.12
N ILE A 264 35.41 6.42 27.25
CA ILE A 264 35.25 7.31 26.09
C ILE A 264 34.50 8.57 26.55
N THR A 265 35.02 9.75 26.17
CA THR A 265 34.36 11.03 26.45
C THR A 265 33.34 11.33 25.36
N ILE A 266 32.06 11.43 25.71
CA ILE A 266 31.02 11.91 24.81
C ILE A 266 30.94 13.44 24.92
N VAL A 267 31.14 14.13 23.80
CA VAL A 267 31.00 15.59 23.69
C VAL A 267 29.80 15.93 22.84
N GLU A 268 29.01 16.89 23.28
CA GLU A 268 27.87 17.42 22.53
C GLU A 268 28.24 18.77 21.92
N ASP A 269 28.18 18.86 20.59
CA ASP A 269 28.44 20.09 19.82
C ASP A 269 27.17 20.53 19.08
N ILE A 270 26.32 21.27 19.78
CA ILE A 270 25.05 21.77 19.26
C ILE A 270 25.20 23.27 19.03
N VAL A 271 25.37 23.65 17.76
CA VAL A 271 25.66 25.04 17.38
C VAL A 271 24.37 25.81 17.13
N GLY A 272 24.13 26.82 17.96
CA GLY A 272 23.05 27.79 17.78
C GLY A 272 21.66 27.28 18.18
N ARG A 273 20.64 28.12 17.97
CA ARG A 273 19.24 27.74 18.19
C ARG A 273 18.73 27.02 16.94
N LEU A 274 18.69 25.70 17.01
CA LEU A 274 18.11 24.87 15.94
C LEU A 274 16.60 25.06 15.90
N SER A 275 16.05 25.03 14.68
CA SER A 275 14.60 24.98 14.48
C SER A 275 14.05 23.63 14.96
N ASP A 276 12.77 23.63 15.34
CA ASP A 276 12.06 22.37 15.59
C ASP A 276 12.03 21.54 14.30
N VAL A 277 11.99 20.22 14.45
CA VAL A 277 11.96 19.26 13.35
C VAL A 277 10.62 18.52 13.34
N PHE A 278 10.26 17.98 12.18
CA PHE A 278 9.10 17.11 12.03
C PHE A 278 9.56 15.65 11.98
N ALA A 279 9.44 14.95 13.11
CA ALA A 279 9.96 13.59 13.25
C ALA A 279 9.26 12.83 14.39
N ASP A 280 9.40 11.51 14.36
CA ASP A 280 9.10 10.59 15.44
C ASP A 280 10.30 10.54 16.38
N GLY A 281 10.19 11.25 17.51
CA GLY A 281 11.28 11.44 18.45
C GLY A 281 11.82 10.15 19.06
N GLU A 282 10.98 9.13 19.23
CA GLU A 282 11.41 7.82 19.74
C GLU A 282 12.31 7.11 18.72
N LYS A 283 11.88 7.09 17.45
CA LYS A 283 12.66 6.50 16.35
C LYS A 283 13.97 7.23 16.10
N VAL A 284 13.97 8.57 16.15
CA VAL A 284 15.20 9.37 16.06
C VAL A 284 16.13 9.09 17.24
N GLY A 285 15.60 8.93 18.45
CA GLY A 285 16.37 8.52 19.63
C GLY A 285 17.07 7.18 19.42
N ARG A 286 16.38 6.20 18.81
CA ARG A 286 16.98 4.89 18.46
C ARG A 286 18.09 5.01 17.42
N VAL A 287 17.94 5.87 16.40
CA VAL A 287 18.99 6.18 15.43
C VAL A 287 20.25 6.70 16.14
N LEU A 288 20.09 7.67 17.04
CA LEU A 288 21.19 8.24 17.82
C LEU A 288 21.87 7.18 18.69
N ILE A 289 21.10 6.34 19.38
CA ILE A 289 21.65 5.25 20.20
C ILE A 289 22.52 4.33 19.35
N ASN A 290 22.02 3.91 18.20
CA ASN A 290 22.72 3.00 17.31
C ASN A 290 24.03 3.60 16.77
N LEU A 291 23.99 4.85 16.30
CA LEU A 291 25.18 5.55 15.81
C LEU A 291 26.23 5.77 16.91
N VAL A 292 25.82 6.23 18.10
CA VAL A 292 26.75 6.47 19.21
C VAL A 292 27.31 5.16 19.77
N VAL A 293 26.50 4.12 19.87
CA VAL A 293 26.98 2.79 20.29
C VAL A 293 28.01 2.24 19.31
N ASN A 294 27.78 2.39 18.01
CA ASN A 294 28.78 2.03 16.99
C ASN A 294 30.06 2.86 17.16
N ALA A 295 29.95 4.18 17.30
CA ALA A 295 31.09 5.06 17.53
C ALA A 295 31.92 4.64 18.76
N VAL A 296 31.27 4.41 19.91
CA VAL A 296 31.91 3.94 21.16
C VAL A 296 32.56 2.57 20.97
N LYS A 297 31.92 1.68 20.22
CA LYS A 297 32.43 0.33 19.95
C LYS A 297 33.70 0.36 19.10
N PHE A 298 33.77 1.19 18.08
CA PHE A 298 34.90 1.23 17.13
C PHE A 298 35.98 2.26 17.47
N SER A 299 35.74 3.13 18.44
CA SER A 299 36.74 4.04 18.95
C SER A 299 37.70 3.36 19.94
N PRO A 300 38.98 3.78 19.98
CA PRO A 300 39.95 3.32 20.97
C PRO A 300 39.55 3.77 22.39
N GLU A 301 40.11 3.13 23.42
CA GLU A 301 39.89 3.55 24.82
C GLU A 301 40.46 4.95 25.06
N ASN A 302 39.85 5.71 25.98
CA ASN A 302 40.24 7.09 26.31
C ASN A 302 40.14 8.09 25.14
N SER A 303 39.32 7.77 24.13
CA SER A 303 39.06 8.65 22.98
C SER A 303 37.81 9.50 23.18
N GLN A 304 37.51 10.33 22.17
CA GLN A 304 36.34 11.19 22.13
C GLN A 304 35.37 10.76 21.04
N VAL A 305 34.07 10.78 21.37
CA VAL A 305 32.97 10.69 20.41
C VAL A 305 32.16 11.98 20.49
N THR A 306 31.95 12.64 19.36
CA THR A 306 31.22 13.92 19.30
C THR A 306 29.85 13.69 18.68
N VAL A 307 28.79 14.05 19.41
CA VAL A 307 27.41 14.12 18.91
C VAL A 307 27.12 15.57 18.57
N TRP A 308 26.78 15.86 17.32
CA TRP A 308 26.57 17.23 16.86
C TRP A 308 25.23 17.39 16.14
N ALA A 309 24.71 18.61 16.17
CA ALA A 309 23.51 18.98 15.43
C ALA A 309 23.66 20.42 14.90
N ARG A 310 23.34 20.61 13.61
CA ARG A 310 23.51 21.88 12.90
C ARG A 310 22.37 22.13 11.91
N LYS A 311 22.22 23.38 11.49
CA LYS A 311 21.31 23.74 10.40
C LYS A 311 21.84 23.18 9.08
N GLY A 312 21.04 22.35 8.43
CA GLY A 312 21.33 21.79 7.11
C GLY A 312 20.87 22.71 5.98
N ARG A 313 20.96 22.20 4.75
CA ARG A 313 20.47 22.88 3.54
C ARG A 313 18.95 22.77 3.43
N TYR A 314 18.33 23.69 2.69
CA TYR A 314 16.90 23.66 2.35
C TYR A 314 15.96 23.53 3.57
N GLY A 315 16.29 24.19 4.67
CA GLY A 315 15.45 24.18 5.88
C GLY A 315 15.50 22.87 6.69
N ARG A 316 16.38 21.93 6.33
CA ARG A 316 16.58 20.67 7.07
C ARG A 316 17.52 20.87 8.27
N THR A 317 17.44 19.97 9.23
CA THR A 317 18.39 19.85 10.34
C THR A 317 19.30 18.66 10.08
N GLU A 318 20.61 18.82 10.25
CA GLU A 318 21.57 17.74 10.11
C GLU A 318 22.10 17.35 11.50
N VAL A 319 22.11 16.05 11.77
CA VAL A 319 22.53 15.48 13.05
C VAL A 319 23.56 14.42 12.75
N GLY A 320 24.64 14.38 13.53
CA GLY A 320 25.69 13.40 13.28
C GLY A 320 26.48 13.00 14.50
N VAL A 321 27.22 11.92 14.33
CA VAL A 321 28.12 11.33 15.32
C VAL A 321 29.46 11.15 14.65
N THR A 322 30.48 11.78 15.23
CA THR A 322 31.87 11.68 14.78
C THR A 322 32.69 10.92 15.81
N ASP A 323 33.40 9.90 15.34
CA ASP A 323 34.24 9.01 16.13
C ASP A 323 35.71 9.07 15.71
N GLN A 324 36.61 8.69 16.62
CA GLN A 324 38.06 8.60 16.37
C GLN A 324 38.50 7.14 16.16
N GLY A 325 37.61 6.32 15.60
CA GLY A 325 37.84 4.91 15.34
C GLY A 325 38.76 4.64 14.15
N ARG A 326 38.77 3.39 13.71
CA ARG A 326 39.67 2.91 12.63
C ARG A 326 39.36 3.53 11.26
N GLY A 327 38.20 4.17 11.09
CA GLY A 327 37.69 4.59 9.79
C GLY A 327 37.33 3.43 8.84
N LEU A 328 36.90 3.74 7.62
CA LEU A 328 36.39 2.78 6.64
C LEU A 328 37.10 2.92 5.29
N SER A 329 37.30 1.80 4.60
CA SER A 329 37.77 1.77 3.21
C SER A 329 36.64 2.14 2.23
N LYS A 330 37.01 2.44 0.97
CA LYS A 330 36.02 2.75 -0.07
C LYS A 330 35.12 1.57 -0.42
N GLU A 331 35.61 0.35 -0.26
CA GLU A 331 34.86 -0.90 -0.48
C GLU A 331 33.88 -1.14 0.67
N GLU A 332 34.33 -0.90 1.91
CA GLU A 332 33.50 -1.00 3.12
C GLU A 332 32.32 -0.02 3.08
N LEU A 333 32.55 1.24 2.67
CA LEU A 333 31.52 2.28 2.58
C LEU A 333 30.35 1.92 1.65
N LYS A 334 30.59 1.12 0.61
CA LYS A 334 29.54 0.73 -0.35
C LYS A 334 28.52 -0.26 0.21
N VAL A 335 28.91 -1.04 1.22
CA VAL A 335 28.16 -2.21 1.69
C VAL A 335 27.75 -2.11 3.16
N ILE A 336 28.13 -1.02 3.84
CA ILE A 336 27.97 -0.88 5.29
C ILE A 336 26.50 -0.76 5.74
N PHE A 337 25.59 -0.42 4.83
CA PHE A 337 24.16 -0.33 5.08
C PHE A 337 23.38 -1.59 4.64
N ASP A 338 24.07 -2.60 4.10
CA ASP A 338 23.46 -3.87 3.71
C ASP A 338 23.08 -4.71 4.95
N ARG A 339 21.93 -5.38 4.90
CA ARG A 339 21.51 -6.30 5.98
C ARG A 339 22.52 -7.43 6.19
N PHE A 340 22.78 -7.78 7.44
CA PHE A 340 23.65 -8.87 7.88
C PHE A 340 25.12 -8.75 7.45
N ARG A 341 25.52 -7.59 6.92
CA ARG A 341 26.88 -7.40 6.42
C ARG A 341 27.81 -6.98 7.55
N ARG A 342 28.82 -7.80 7.80
CA ARG A 342 29.92 -7.48 8.71
C ARG A 342 31.16 -7.19 7.89
N ILE A 343 31.91 -6.21 8.38
CA ILE A 343 33.22 -5.89 7.82
C ILE A 343 34.25 -6.62 8.67
N ASP A 344 34.77 -7.74 8.16
CA ASP A 344 35.78 -8.55 8.84
C ASP A 344 37.14 -7.83 8.79
N ASN A 345 37.77 -7.67 9.95
CA ASN A 345 39.07 -7.01 10.07
C ASN A 345 40.23 -8.00 10.06
N ALA A 346 41.27 -7.68 9.28
CA ALA A 346 42.60 -8.29 9.33
C ALA A 346 43.42 -7.92 10.59
N THR A 347 42.89 -7.05 11.47
CA THR A 347 43.57 -6.52 12.67
C THR A 347 43.24 -7.25 13.98
N GLY A 348 42.61 -8.43 13.94
CA GLY A 348 42.43 -9.28 15.14
C GLY A 348 41.47 -8.76 16.22
N MET A 349 40.88 -7.59 16.03
CA MET A 349 39.76 -7.10 16.86
C MET A 349 38.46 -7.69 16.32
N ASN A 350 38.01 -8.80 16.93
CA ASN A 350 36.66 -9.35 16.78
C ASN A 350 35.63 -8.30 17.23
N THR A 351 35.19 -7.44 16.30
CA THR A 351 34.19 -6.42 16.59
C THR A 351 32.78 -7.03 16.42
N ARG A 352 32.05 -7.06 17.55
CA ARG A 352 30.81 -7.81 17.83
C ARG A 352 29.54 -7.14 17.29
N GLY A 353 28.65 -7.84 16.58
CA GLY A 353 27.31 -7.32 16.20
C GLY A 353 26.76 -7.95 14.89
N PHE A 354 25.43 -7.96 14.73
CA PHE A 354 24.73 -8.67 13.63
C PHE A 354 24.78 -7.99 12.24
N GLY A 355 25.26 -6.75 12.14
CA GLY A 355 25.22 -5.98 10.88
C GLY A 355 23.81 -5.48 10.51
N LEU A 356 22.88 -5.43 11.46
CA LEU A 356 21.52 -4.90 11.27
C LEU A 356 21.40 -3.43 11.68
N GLY A 357 22.27 -2.95 12.58
CA GLY A 357 22.18 -1.62 13.15
C GLY A 357 22.11 -0.52 12.10
N LEU A 358 23.09 -0.41 11.20
CA LEU A 358 23.12 0.67 10.22
C LEU A 358 21.99 0.58 9.18
N HIS A 359 21.55 -0.64 8.84
CA HIS A 359 20.39 -0.83 7.99
C HIS A 359 19.11 -0.28 8.64
N ILE A 360 18.87 -0.64 9.91
CA ILE A 360 17.74 -0.12 10.70
C ILE A 360 17.85 1.40 10.84
N THR A 361 19.05 1.95 11.05
CA THR A 361 19.26 3.40 11.06
C THR A 361 18.80 4.04 9.75
N LYS A 362 19.17 3.47 8.61
CA LYS A 362 18.75 3.97 7.30
C LYS A 362 17.23 3.95 7.16
N GLU A 363 16.58 2.86 7.57
CA GLU A 363 15.13 2.71 7.50
C GLU A 363 14.40 3.69 8.43
N LEU A 364 14.84 3.85 9.68
CA LEU A 364 14.24 4.79 10.64
C LEU A 364 14.42 6.25 10.22
N VAL A 365 15.57 6.60 9.63
CA VAL A 365 15.80 7.94 9.07
C VAL A 365 14.91 8.18 7.86
N TRP A 366 14.79 7.20 6.97
CA TRP A 366 13.92 7.27 5.79
C TRP A 366 12.45 7.44 6.19
N LEU A 367 11.98 6.68 7.19
CA LEU A 367 10.65 6.87 7.79
C LEU A 367 10.46 8.24 8.43
N ASN A 368 11.52 8.99 8.74
CA ASN A 368 11.45 10.37 9.22
C ASN A 368 11.72 11.39 8.10
N LEU A 369 11.47 11.00 6.85
CA LEU A 369 11.66 11.81 5.65
C LEU A 369 13.11 12.30 5.46
N GLY A 370 14.05 11.54 6.03
CA GLY A 370 15.46 11.85 6.12
C GLY A 370 16.33 11.07 5.16
N THR A 371 17.61 11.42 5.13
CA THR A 371 18.66 10.69 4.40
C THR A 371 19.89 10.52 5.28
N VAL A 372 20.57 9.38 5.16
CA VAL A 372 21.80 9.04 5.91
C VAL A 372 23.02 9.26 5.02
N HIS A 373 24.07 9.82 5.61
CA HIS A 373 25.37 10.05 4.97
C HIS A 373 26.48 9.50 5.86
N VAL A 374 27.58 9.09 5.24
CA VAL A 374 28.77 8.62 5.94
C VAL A 374 30.00 9.20 5.26
N GLU A 375 30.88 9.79 6.08
CA GLU A 375 32.20 10.26 5.69
C GLU A 375 33.22 9.56 6.56
N SER A 376 34.19 8.87 5.96
CA SER A 376 35.18 8.13 6.73
C SER A 376 36.47 7.96 5.94
N THR A 377 37.58 8.10 6.65
CA THR A 377 38.93 7.86 6.13
C THR A 377 39.62 6.83 7.02
N LEU A 378 40.18 5.79 6.42
CA LEU A 378 40.90 4.75 7.14
C LEU A 378 42.03 5.36 7.99
N GLY A 379 41.99 5.13 9.30
CA GLY A 379 42.93 5.64 10.29
C GLY A 379 42.56 6.99 10.93
N GLU A 380 41.57 7.72 10.41
CA GLU A 380 41.19 9.06 10.90
C GLU A 380 39.84 9.09 11.64
N GLY A 381 39.07 8.01 11.57
CA GLY A 381 37.74 7.91 12.18
C GLY A 381 36.60 7.95 11.17
N SER A 382 35.38 8.08 11.68
CA SER A 382 34.17 8.12 10.84
C SER A 382 33.19 9.16 11.36
N THR A 383 32.41 9.73 10.43
CA THR A 383 31.27 10.59 10.72
C THR A 383 30.05 10.00 10.04
N PHE A 384 29.08 9.60 10.84
CA PHE A 384 27.75 9.21 10.36
C PHE A 384 26.78 10.36 10.65
N SER A 385 26.13 10.87 9.62
CA SER A 385 25.13 11.93 9.77
C SER A 385 23.81 11.56 9.10
N PHE A 386 22.74 12.19 9.54
CA PHE A 386 21.43 12.07 8.93
C PHE A 386 20.71 13.42 8.93
N THR A 387 19.74 13.56 8.02
CA THR A 387 18.93 14.76 7.90
C THR A 387 17.51 14.53 8.38
N LEU A 388 16.90 15.55 8.96
CA LEU A 388 15.47 15.60 9.31
C LEU A 388 14.86 16.87 8.71
N PRO A 389 13.60 16.84 8.24
CA PRO A 389 12.91 18.05 7.82
C PRO A 389 12.70 18.98 9.01
N GLY A 390 12.91 20.28 8.79
CA GLY A 390 12.46 21.29 9.74
C GLY A 390 10.93 21.27 9.85
N TYR A 391 10.40 21.77 10.97
CA TYR A 391 8.96 21.93 11.18
C TYR A 391 8.43 23.14 10.40
N ASP A 392 8.53 23.05 9.09
CA ASP A 392 8.00 23.97 8.09
C ASP A 392 7.28 23.13 7.03
N ARG A 393 6.03 23.46 6.71
CA ARG A 393 5.18 22.64 5.85
C ARG A 393 5.78 22.43 4.46
N ARG A 394 6.37 23.46 3.87
CA ARG A 394 7.01 23.36 2.56
C ARG A 394 8.19 22.41 2.65
N VAL A 395 9.04 22.55 3.67
CA VAL A 395 10.17 21.63 3.88
C VAL A 395 9.72 20.18 4.08
N ILE A 396 8.63 19.95 4.83
CA ILE A 396 8.07 18.62 5.06
C ILE A 396 7.56 18.01 3.74
N LEU A 397 6.74 18.74 2.98
CA LEU A 397 6.18 18.28 1.72
C LEU A 397 7.26 18.06 0.66
N ASP A 398 8.21 18.99 0.52
CA ASP A 398 9.36 18.82 -0.39
C ASP A 398 10.19 17.58 -0.01
N SER A 399 10.35 17.31 1.29
CA SER A 399 11.06 16.12 1.77
C SER A 399 10.28 14.83 1.50
N TYR A 400 8.96 14.87 1.65
CA TYR A 400 8.06 13.75 1.38
C TYR A 400 8.05 13.37 -0.11
N PHE A 401 7.73 14.32 -0.99
CA PHE A 401 7.70 14.10 -2.43
C PHE A 401 9.09 13.87 -3.01
N GLY A 402 10.14 14.48 -2.44
CA GLY A 402 11.53 14.20 -2.83
C GLY A 402 11.91 12.73 -2.65
N LEU A 403 11.47 12.11 -1.54
CA LEU A 403 11.67 10.68 -1.31
C LEU A 403 10.79 9.80 -2.20
N LEU A 404 9.54 10.21 -2.46
CA LEU A 404 8.67 9.49 -3.39
C LEU A 404 9.25 9.48 -4.82
N ASN A 405 9.91 10.56 -5.22
CA ASN A 405 10.54 10.65 -6.54
C ASN A 405 11.78 9.74 -6.69
N GLU A 406 12.32 9.17 -5.61
CA GLU A 406 13.37 8.14 -5.71
C GLU A 406 12.81 6.80 -6.23
N PHE A 407 11.51 6.58 -6.11
CA PHE A 407 10.83 5.47 -6.75
C PHE A 407 10.73 5.73 -8.25
N HIS A 408 11.20 4.78 -9.06
CA HIS A 408 11.22 4.92 -10.52
C HIS A 408 9.88 4.56 -11.17
N GLU A 409 8.87 4.19 -10.37
CA GLU A 409 7.53 3.81 -10.84
C GLU A 409 6.52 4.93 -10.51
N PRO A 410 5.65 5.30 -11.47
CA PRO A 410 4.61 6.30 -11.25
C PRO A 410 3.73 5.91 -10.06
N THR A 411 3.62 6.82 -9.10
CA THR A 411 2.99 6.58 -7.81
C THR A 411 1.84 7.55 -7.61
N VAL A 412 0.64 7.03 -7.34
CA VAL A 412 -0.53 7.84 -7.02
C VAL A 412 -0.52 8.22 -5.54
N VAL A 413 -0.66 9.52 -5.26
CA VAL A 413 -0.77 10.11 -3.93
C VAL A 413 -2.09 10.87 -3.84
N SER A 414 -2.87 10.58 -2.81
CA SER A 414 -4.16 11.22 -2.56
C SER A 414 -4.13 11.95 -1.23
N ALA A 415 -4.78 13.12 -1.15
CA ALA A 415 -4.86 13.90 0.07
C ALA A 415 -6.30 14.18 0.53
N LEU A 416 -6.51 14.08 1.84
CA LEU A 416 -7.79 14.28 2.51
C LEU A 416 -7.63 15.30 3.64
N ALA A 417 -8.53 16.28 3.69
CA ALA A 417 -8.74 17.12 4.86
C ALA A 417 -9.68 16.39 5.84
N VAL A 418 -9.27 16.27 7.10
CA VAL A 418 -10.01 15.62 8.18
C VAL A 418 -10.33 16.66 9.25
N VAL A 419 -11.61 16.87 9.52
CA VAL A 419 -12.10 17.87 10.48
C VAL A 419 -12.99 17.18 11.53
N PRO A 420 -12.82 17.44 12.84
CA PRO A 420 -13.73 16.94 13.88
C PRO A 420 -15.16 17.44 13.65
N GLN A 421 -16.16 16.56 13.80
CA GLN A 421 -17.58 16.96 13.75
C GLN A 421 -18.15 17.30 15.12
N ASN A 422 -17.64 16.70 16.21
CA ASN A 422 -18.15 16.88 17.56
C ASN A 422 -17.11 17.53 18.48
N ALA A 423 -17.57 18.44 19.34
CA ALA A 423 -16.72 19.16 20.29
C ALA A 423 -16.11 18.29 21.41
N GLU A 424 -16.57 17.04 21.57
CA GLU A 424 -16.11 16.13 22.63
C GLU A 424 -14.77 15.45 22.30
N CYS A 425 -14.31 15.48 21.06
CA CYS A 425 -13.07 14.80 20.66
C CYS A 425 -11.99 15.79 20.26
N SER A 426 -10.78 15.65 20.82
CA SER A 426 -9.67 16.54 20.51
C SER A 426 -9.00 16.13 19.18
N LEU A 427 -8.36 17.07 18.50
CA LEU A 427 -7.52 16.77 17.33
C LEU A 427 -6.38 15.79 17.66
N ALA A 428 -5.91 15.78 18.92
CA ALA A 428 -4.90 14.83 19.36
C ALA A 428 -5.43 13.39 19.38
N ASP A 429 -6.69 13.19 19.74
CA ASP A 429 -7.35 11.88 19.71
C ASP A 429 -7.56 11.41 18.27
N ILE A 430 -7.98 12.31 17.38
CA ILE A 430 -8.10 12.04 15.93
C ILE A 430 -6.75 11.65 15.35
N HIS A 431 -5.71 12.45 15.61
CA HIS A 431 -4.35 12.19 15.15
C HIS A 431 -3.85 10.82 15.66
N GLY A 432 -4.10 10.52 16.93
CA GLY A 432 -3.74 9.24 17.55
C GLY A 432 -4.40 8.03 16.88
N PHE A 433 -5.69 8.14 16.55
CA PHE A 433 -6.43 7.13 15.80
C PHE A 433 -5.98 7.01 14.35
N LEU A 434 -5.83 8.13 13.61
CA LEU A 434 -5.37 8.09 12.23
C LEU A 434 -4.01 7.39 12.11
N ILE A 435 -3.08 7.70 13.02
CA ILE A 435 -1.76 7.06 13.03
C ILE A 435 -1.84 5.55 13.28
N SER A 436 -2.83 5.03 14.01
CA SER A 436 -2.96 3.56 14.18
C SER A 436 -3.34 2.85 12.89
N GLU A 437 -4.03 3.56 11.98
CA GLU A 437 -4.49 3.03 10.70
C GLU A 437 -3.57 3.40 9.51
N CYS A 438 -2.72 4.42 9.68
CA CYS A 438 -1.79 4.88 8.66
C CYS A 438 -0.72 3.83 8.35
N ARG A 439 -0.36 3.72 7.07
CA ARG A 439 0.85 3.02 6.63
C ARG A 439 2.09 3.85 7.01
N PRO A 440 3.30 3.26 7.07
CA PRO A 440 4.51 3.99 7.45
C PRO A 440 4.83 5.22 6.59
N MET A 441 4.42 5.19 5.32
CA MET A 441 4.61 6.29 4.35
C MET A 441 3.42 7.22 4.22
N ASP A 442 2.34 6.99 4.98
CA ASP A 442 1.27 7.98 5.06
C ASP A 442 1.78 9.17 5.90
N LEU A 443 1.26 10.36 5.61
CA LEU A 443 1.66 11.60 6.26
C LEU A 443 0.42 12.28 6.84
N VAL A 444 0.46 12.59 8.13
CA VAL A 444 -0.56 13.39 8.83
C VAL A 444 0.07 14.72 9.21
N LEU A 445 -0.57 15.83 8.84
CA LEU A 445 -0.13 17.19 9.12
C LEU A 445 -1.25 17.99 9.77
N ASP A 446 -0.90 18.89 10.68
CA ASP A 446 -1.85 19.82 11.28
C ASP A 446 -2.11 21.03 10.35
N ASP A 447 -3.37 21.47 10.25
CA ASP A 447 -3.74 22.75 9.62
C ASP A 447 -3.19 23.96 10.41
N GLU A 448 -2.97 25.10 9.75
CA GLU A 448 -2.49 26.35 10.38
C GLU A 448 -3.40 26.86 11.47
N LYS A 449 -4.72 26.72 11.27
CA LYS A 449 -5.71 27.17 12.24
C LYS A 449 -5.80 26.22 13.44
N GLY A 450 -5.24 25.01 13.31
CA GLY A 450 -5.31 23.99 14.33
C GLY A 450 -6.74 23.44 14.51
N ASP A 451 -7.56 23.49 13.46
CA ASP A 451 -8.96 23.04 13.46
C ASP A 451 -9.15 21.74 12.65
N GLY A 452 -8.10 21.22 12.01
CA GLY A 452 -8.16 20.04 11.16
C GLY A 452 -6.79 19.42 10.89
N LEU A 453 -6.80 18.26 10.26
CA LEU A 453 -5.62 17.52 9.81
C LEU A 453 -5.66 17.35 8.29
N VAL A 454 -4.50 17.32 7.65
CA VAL A 454 -4.34 16.89 6.27
C VAL A 454 -3.60 15.58 6.28
N LEU A 455 -4.19 14.61 5.61
CA LEU A 455 -3.63 13.29 5.45
C LEU A 455 -3.24 13.07 3.99
N LEU A 456 -2.06 12.51 3.76
CA LEU A 456 -1.60 12.02 2.47
C LEU A 456 -1.40 10.50 2.53
N GLY A 457 -2.01 9.78 1.59
CA GLY A 457 -1.93 8.31 1.49
C GLY A 457 -1.29 7.85 0.18
N TRP A 458 -0.44 6.82 0.27
CA TRP A 458 0.19 6.17 -0.88
C TRP A 458 -0.73 5.09 -1.46
N THR A 459 -0.99 5.10 -2.78
CA THR A 459 -1.73 4.11 -3.61
C THR A 459 -3.24 3.98 -3.41
N ASP A 460 -3.84 4.75 -2.52
CA ASP A 460 -5.28 4.68 -2.26
C ASP A 460 -5.98 5.86 -2.94
N THR A 461 -7.16 5.63 -3.54
CA THR A 461 -8.04 6.74 -3.89
C THR A 461 -8.56 7.40 -2.61
N PRO A 462 -8.90 8.71 -2.62
CA PRO A 462 -9.50 9.38 -1.46
C PRO A 462 -10.71 8.60 -0.90
N GLU A 463 -11.52 8.01 -1.78
CA GLU A 463 -12.71 7.22 -1.44
C GLU A 463 -12.35 5.90 -0.74
N ASP A 464 -11.33 5.19 -1.22
CA ASP A 464 -10.88 3.95 -0.60
C ASP A 464 -10.30 4.18 0.80
N TRP A 465 -9.57 5.29 0.98
CA TRP A 465 -9.04 5.67 2.27
C TRP A 465 -10.15 6.03 3.26
N ALA A 466 -11.11 6.86 2.82
CA ALA A 466 -12.27 7.20 3.63
C ALA A 466 -13.07 5.95 4.04
N ARG A 467 -13.24 4.98 3.13
CA ARG A 467 -13.90 3.70 3.40
C ARG A 467 -13.11 2.87 4.42
N ARG A 468 -11.79 2.77 4.28
CA ARG A 468 -10.89 2.03 5.19
C ARG A 468 -10.96 2.58 6.62
N ILE A 469 -10.90 3.90 6.77
CA ILE A 469 -10.98 4.56 8.09
C ILE A 469 -12.36 4.39 8.73
N ARG A 470 -13.43 4.54 7.95
CA ARG A 470 -14.81 4.28 8.44
C ARG A 470 -14.95 2.84 8.95
N ALA A 471 -14.47 1.86 8.18
CA ALA A 471 -14.51 0.45 8.57
C ALA A 471 -13.65 0.13 9.81
N ALA A 472 -12.45 0.72 9.92
CA ALA A 472 -11.58 0.57 11.08
C ALA A 472 -12.20 1.15 12.36
N ARG A 473 -12.87 2.32 12.23
CA ARG A 473 -13.63 2.94 13.31
C ARG A 473 -14.77 2.05 13.77
N GLU A 474 -15.60 1.55 12.86
CA GLU A 474 -16.70 0.64 13.20
C GLU A 474 -16.22 -0.62 13.91
N THR A 475 -15.13 -1.22 13.42
CA THR A 475 -14.54 -2.43 14.01
C THR A 475 -14.03 -2.16 15.42
N SER A 476 -13.40 -1.00 15.63
CA SER A 476 -12.90 -0.59 16.95
C SER A 476 -14.02 -0.31 17.94
N LEU A 477 -15.12 0.33 17.50
CA LEU A 477 -16.32 0.51 18.32
C LEU A 477 -17.02 -0.81 18.66
N LYS A 478 -17.04 -1.77 17.72
CA LYS A 478 -17.58 -3.13 17.98
C LYS A 478 -16.74 -3.87 19.02
N ASN A 479 -15.42 -3.79 18.93
CA ASN A 479 -14.49 -4.48 19.84
C ASN A 479 -14.38 -3.81 21.22
N ALA A 480 -14.60 -2.49 21.29
CA ALA A 480 -14.57 -1.72 22.53
C ALA A 480 -15.74 -0.71 22.54
N PRO A 481 -16.95 -1.11 22.98
CA PRO A 481 -18.14 -0.24 22.93
C PRO A 481 -18.07 1.01 23.82
N LEU A 482 -17.17 1.00 24.80
CA LEU A 482 -16.89 2.15 25.68
C LEU A 482 -15.82 3.10 25.09
N LEU A 483 -15.22 2.74 23.96
CA LEU A 483 -14.22 3.57 23.27
C LEU A 483 -14.95 4.74 22.60
N GLN A 484 -14.65 5.97 23.00
CA GLN A 484 -15.12 7.15 22.29
C GLN A 484 -14.19 7.40 21.10
N LEU A 485 -14.57 6.92 19.91
CA LEU A 485 -13.85 7.25 18.68
C LEU A 485 -14.43 8.50 18.03
N PRO A 486 -13.58 9.45 17.60
CA PRO A 486 -14.02 10.72 17.01
C PRO A 486 -14.97 10.53 15.84
N GLU A 487 -15.98 11.41 15.72
CA GLU A 487 -16.64 11.64 14.44
C GLU A 487 -15.85 12.66 13.63
N MET A 488 -15.62 12.34 12.35
CA MET A 488 -14.73 13.09 11.48
C MET A 488 -15.42 13.32 10.14
N ARG A 489 -15.34 14.55 9.64
CA ARG A 489 -15.66 14.88 8.27
C ARG A 489 -14.38 14.77 7.45
N MET A 490 -14.42 14.00 6.37
CA MET A 490 -13.31 13.85 5.43
C MET A 490 -13.67 14.48 4.10
N MET A 491 -12.74 15.25 3.52
CA MET A 491 -12.95 15.98 2.26
C MET A 491 -11.71 15.82 1.38
N THR A 492 -11.91 15.46 0.12
CA THR A 492 -10.81 15.27 -0.83
C THR A 492 -10.18 16.63 -1.18
N ILE A 493 -8.85 16.71 -1.06
CA ILE A 493 -8.07 17.88 -1.52
C ILE A 493 -7.62 17.67 -2.96
N GLY A 494 -7.12 16.48 -3.29
CA GLY A 494 -6.65 16.15 -4.63
C GLY A 494 -5.94 14.80 -4.71
N THR A 495 -5.64 14.41 -5.94
CA THR A 495 -4.93 13.17 -6.29
C THR A 495 -3.92 13.46 -7.39
N TRP A 496 -2.69 12.99 -7.22
CA TRP A 496 -1.56 13.30 -8.11
C TRP A 496 -0.76 12.05 -8.43
N THR A 497 -0.24 11.98 -9.66
CA THR A 497 0.73 10.97 -10.09
C THR A 497 2.14 11.53 -9.98
N CYS A 498 2.94 10.95 -9.10
CA CYS A 498 4.32 11.35 -8.83
C CYS A 498 5.29 10.40 -9.54
N PRO A 499 6.43 10.89 -10.07
CA PRO A 499 7.03 12.19 -9.81
C PRO A 499 6.52 13.37 -10.64
N GLU A 500 5.72 13.14 -11.68
CA GLU A 500 5.36 14.15 -12.69
C GLU A 500 4.59 15.35 -12.09
N GLN A 501 3.69 15.07 -11.14
CA GLN A 501 2.81 16.08 -10.53
C GLN A 501 3.24 16.49 -9.12
N SER A 502 4.43 16.09 -8.65
CA SER A 502 4.88 16.36 -7.28
C SER A 502 4.90 17.84 -6.92
N GLN A 503 5.30 18.71 -7.85
CA GLN A 503 5.35 20.16 -7.59
C GLN A 503 3.95 20.79 -7.51
N GLU A 504 3.02 20.34 -8.35
CA GLU A 504 1.61 20.76 -8.31
C GLU A 504 0.94 20.32 -7.00
N ALA A 505 1.23 19.10 -6.55
CA ALA A 505 0.75 18.57 -5.28
C ALA A 505 1.21 19.42 -4.10
N VAL A 506 2.51 19.78 -4.04
CA VAL A 506 3.07 20.62 -2.98
C VAL A 506 2.35 21.98 -2.89
N GLU A 507 2.18 22.69 -4.01
CA GLU A 507 1.54 24.01 -3.99
C GLU A 507 0.07 23.91 -3.56
N THR A 508 -0.69 22.94 -4.09
CA THR A 508 -2.10 22.73 -3.72
C THR A 508 -2.26 22.40 -2.23
N LEU A 509 -1.39 21.54 -1.70
CA LEU A 509 -1.40 21.16 -0.28
C LEU A 509 -1.02 22.32 0.64
N LEU A 510 -0.10 23.19 0.23
CA LEU A 510 0.23 24.40 0.98
C LEU A 510 -0.96 25.36 1.07
N GLU A 511 -1.70 25.52 -0.02
CA GLU A 511 -2.93 26.33 -0.02
C GLU A 511 -3.98 25.74 0.94
N ALA A 512 -4.20 24.42 0.89
CA ALA A 512 -5.11 23.72 1.78
C ALA A 512 -4.69 23.87 3.27
N LEU A 513 -3.41 23.66 3.58
CA LEU A 513 -2.86 23.77 4.94
C LEU A 513 -2.79 25.21 5.48
N SER A 514 -2.95 26.23 4.63
CA SER A 514 -3.05 27.63 5.06
C SER A 514 -4.49 28.06 5.39
N GLY A 515 -5.45 27.13 5.25
CA GLY A 515 -6.87 27.38 5.46
C GLY A 515 -7.48 28.39 4.48
N ARG A 516 -6.88 28.55 3.29
CA ARG A 516 -7.31 29.45 2.20
C ARG A 516 -8.21 28.79 1.16
N MET A 517 -8.34 27.46 1.16
CA MET A 517 -9.39 26.81 0.40
C MET A 517 -10.73 27.04 1.10
N GLU A 518 -11.58 27.88 0.49
CA GLU A 518 -13.04 27.67 0.62
C GLU A 518 -13.30 26.29 0.03
N VAL A 519 -13.49 25.30 0.91
CA VAL A 519 -13.84 23.95 0.49
C VAL A 519 -15.10 24.07 -0.35
N ALA A 520 -14.99 23.79 -1.65
CA ALA A 520 -16.13 23.76 -2.54
C ALA A 520 -17.23 22.91 -1.89
N GLN A 521 -18.41 23.50 -1.74
CA GLN A 521 -19.60 22.74 -1.36
C GLN A 521 -19.77 21.59 -2.37
N GLU A 522 -20.06 20.40 -1.82
CA GLU A 522 -20.53 19.20 -2.52
C GLU A 522 -19.50 18.38 -3.31
N SER A 523 -18.71 17.58 -2.60
CA SER A 523 -19.01 16.14 -2.56
C SER A 523 -18.72 15.61 -1.16
N ALA A 524 -19.77 15.35 -0.39
CA ALA A 524 -19.62 14.39 0.69
C ALA A 524 -19.34 13.06 0.01
N CYS A 525 -18.20 12.43 0.29
CA CYS A 525 -18.09 10.99 0.09
C CYS A 525 -19.06 10.34 1.08
N ASP A 526 -20.32 10.20 0.69
CA ASP A 526 -21.31 9.39 1.41
C ASP A 526 -20.75 7.98 1.69
#